data_AF-A0A7E6ESV3-F1
#
_entry.id   AF-A0A7E6ESV3-F1
#
_cell.length_a   1.000
_cell.length_b   1.000
_cell.length_c   1.000
_cell.angle_alpha   90.00
_cell.angle_beta   90.00
_cell.angle_gamma   90.00
#
_symmetry.space_group_name_H-M   'P 1'
#
loop_
_entity.id
_entity.type
_entity.pdbx_description
1 polymer ?
#
loop_
_entity_poly.entity_id
_entity_poly.type
_entity_poly.pdbx_seq_one_letter_code
_entity_poly.pdbx_strand_id
1 'polypeptide(L)'
;MLMQSRKAFAEDILALGEGKVPRNDRGDISIYELCNTMDNPSDLLETEFPNLESNYADINWFSERAILASKNVAVRAINDQLISRIPGEERIYKSIDWTSDPQDIVNYPIKFLNSLEPAGLPHHILRLRNLFCSPTKDQLGTLAHCKALKEAY
;
A
#
# COMPACT_ATOMS: atom_id res chain seq x y z
N MET A 1 1.93 4.05 10.83
CA MET A 1 1.52 3.97 12.25
C MET A 1 1.73 2.52 12.65
N LEU A 2 2.76 2.23 13.44
CA LEU A 2 3.01 0.87 13.90
C LEU A 2 1.92 0.53 14.92
N MET A 3 1.16 -0.54 14.69
CA MET A 3 0.11 -0.94 15.63
C MET A 3 0.76 -1.52 16.89
N GLN A 4 0.75 -0.76 17.99
CA GLN A 4 0.85 -1.38 19.31
C GLN A 4 -0.31 -2.37 19.50
N SER A 5 -0.17 -3.33 20.44
CA SER A 5 -1.16 -4.36 20.75
C SER A 5 -2.60 -3.83 20.58
N ARG A 6 -3.36 -4.45 19.65
CA ARG A 6 -4.69 -3.99 19.17
C ARG A 6 -5.65 -3.53 20.27
N LYS A 7 -5.52 -4.07 21.48
CA LYS A 7 -6.38 -3.75 22.63
C LYS A 7 -5.97 -2.44 23.32
N ALA A 8 -4.69 -2.25 23.61
CA ALA A 8 -4.19 -1.03 24.25
C ALA A 8 -4.43 0.18 23.34
N PHE A 9 -4.08 0.04 22.05
CA PHE A 9 -4.31 1.09 21.08
C PHE A 9 -5.80 1.45 20.93
N ALA A 10 -6.70 0.46 20.95
CA ALA A 10 -8.15 0.73 20.89
C ALA A 10 -8.65 1.46 22.14
N GLU A 11 -8.17 1.08 23.33
CA GLU A 11 -8.48 1.76 24.60
C GLU A 11 -7.96 3.22 24.58
N ASP A 12 -6.77 3.45 24.04
CA ASP A 12 -6.16 4.78 23.95
C ASP A 12 -6.93 5.70 22.99
N ILE A 13 -7.32 5.19 21.81
CA ILE A 13 -8.14 5.95 20.84
C ILE A 13 -9.54 6.22 21.40
N LEU A 14 -10.11 5.30 22.19
CA LEU A 14 -11.39 5.52 22.86
C LEU A 14 -11.27 6.62 23.93
N ALA A 15 -10.24 6.56 24.78
CA ALA A 15 -9.96 7.60 25.77
C ALA A 15 -9.76 8.98 25.13
N LEU A 16 -9.11 9.03 23.96
CA LEU A 16 -8.97 10.23 23.16
C LEU A 16 -10.34 10.78 22.70
N GLY A 17 -11.20 9.92 22.17
CA GLY A 17 -12.56 10.29 21.74
C GLY A 17 -13.47 10.74 22.88
N GLU A 18 -13.29 10.18 24.08
CA GLU A 18 -14.02 10.57 25.30
C GLU A 18 -13.45 11.83 25.96
N GLY A 19 -12.34 12.39 25.46
CA GLY A 19 -11.70 13.57 26.03
C GLY A 19 -11.01 13.31 27.38
N LYS A 20 -10.67 12.06 27.68
CA LYS A 20 -9.97 11.67 28.91
C LYS A 20 -8.46 11.87 28.84
N VAL A 21 -7.92 12.18 27.66
CA VAL A 21 -6.49 12.43 27.47
C VAL A 21 -6.13 13.83 27.97
N PRO A 22 -5.08 13.97 28.81
CA PRO A 22 -4.64 15.26 29.34
C PRO A 22 -4.33 16.28 28.24
N ARG A 23 -4.71 17.53 28.48
CA ARG A 23 -4.42 18.67 27.60
C ARG A 23 -3.39 19.58 28.23
N ASN A 24 -2.54 20.18 27.42
CA ASN A 24 -1.62 21.22 27.87
C ASN A 24 -2.38 22.54 28.13
N ASP A 25 -1.68 23.56 28.63
CA ASP A 25 -2.25 24.89 28.94
C ASP A 25 -2.84 25.61 27.70
N ARG A 26 -2.52 25.16 26.48
CA ARG A 26 -3.05 25.69 25.22
C ARG A 26 -4.27 24.93 24.72
N GLY A 27 -4.65 23.83 25.39
CA GLY A 27 -5.73 22.94 24.99
C GLY A 27 -5.32 21.85 23.99
N ASP A 28 -4.03 21.71 23.67
CA ASP A 28 -3.53 20.68 22.75
C ASP A 28 -3.36 19.34 23.47
N ILE A 29 -3.52 18.26 22.72
CA ILE A 29 -3.32 16.88 23.17
C ILE A 29 -1.95 16.39 22.71
N SER A 30 -1.17 15.81 23.62
CA SER A 30 0.08 15.13 23.28
C SER A 30 -0.22 13.75 22.68
N ILE A 31 0.17 13.54 21.42
CA ILE A 31 -0.04 12.26 20.71
C ILE A 31 1.19 11.35 20.72
N TYR A 32 2.29 11.76 21.35
CA TYR A 32 3.55 11.00 21.38
C TYR A 32 3.41 9.63 22.09
N GLU A 33 2.43 9.50 22.98
CA GLU A 33 2.12 8.22 23.64
C GLU A 33 1.28 7.29 22.75
N LEU A 34 0.58 7.85 21.74
CA LEU A 34 -0.30 7.11 20.81
C LEU A 34 0.42 6.69 19.53
N CYS A 35 1.49 7.40 19.17
CA CYS A 35 2.15 7.30 17.87
C CYS A 35 3.66 7.39 18.05
N ASN A 36 4.37 6.44 17.45
CA ASN A 36 5.79 6.62 17.19
C ASN A 36 5.97 7.55 15.99
N THR A 37 6.84 8.55 16.14
CA THR A 37 7.34 9.34 15.01
C THR A 37 8.42 8.54 14.28
N MET A 38 8.34 8.54 12.96
CA MET A 38 9.34 7.95 12.08
C MET A 38 9.75 9.01 11.08
N ASP A 39 11.06 9.28 11.02
CA ASP A 39 11.60 10.31 10.14
C ASP A 39 11.72 9.81 8.69
N ASN A 40 11.89 8.50 8.49
CA ASN A 40 12.03 7.89 7.17
C ASN A 40 10.94 6.83 6.91
N PRO A 41 10.19 6.93 5.79
CA PRO A 41 9.25 5.89 5.35
C PRO A 41 9.87 4.50 5.18
N SER A 42 11.16 4.41 4.88
CA SER A 42 11.87 3.13 4.78
C SER A 42 11.94 2.39 6.11
N ASP A 43 12.01 3.11 7.24
CA ASP A 43 12.06 2.50 8.57
C ASP A 43 10.71 1.87 8.94
N LEU A 44 9.61 2.47 8.45
CA LEU A 44 8.28 1.91 8.59
C LEU A 44 8.17 0.54 7.88
N LEU A 45 8.74 0.42 6.68
CA LEU A 45 8.77 -0.85 5.94
C LEU A 45 9.61 -1.90 6.64
N GLU A 46 10.79 -1.56 7.14
CA GLU A 46 11.63 -2.53 7.88
C GLU A 46 10.99 -2.97 9.20
N THR A 47 10.24 -2.07 9.85
CA THR A 47 9.58 -2.40 11.11
C THR A 47 8.36 -3.30 10.90
N GLU A 48 7.52 -3.00 9.90
CA GLU A 48 6.31 -3.78 9.63
C GLU A 48 6.56 -5.02 8.77
N PHE A 49 7.54 -5.00 7.86
CA PHE A 49 7.91 -6.10 6.97
C PHE A 49 9.39 -6.49 7.12
N PRO A 50 9.81 -6.95 8.32
CA PRO A 50 11.20 -7.32 8.55
C PRO A 50 11.61 -8.51 7.68
N ASN A 51 12.82 -8.45 7.11
CA ASN A 51 13.35 -9.49 6.22
C ASN A 51 12.41 -9.85 5.07
N LEU A 52 11.77 -8.85 4.45
CA LEU A 52 10.79 -9.02 3.38
C LEU A 52 11.29 -9.96 2.27
N GLU A 53 12.54 -9.84 1.85
CA GLU A 53 13.16 -10.68 0.80
C GLU A 53 13.19 -12.17 1.16
N SER A 54 13.13 -12.52 2.44
CA SER A 54 13.07 -13.91 2.91
C SER A 54 11.63 -14.40 3.13
N ASN A 55 10.71 -13.48 3.47
CA ASN A 55 9.35 -13.83 3.91
C ASN A 55 8.26 -13.58 2.85
N TYR A 56 8.56 -12.90 1.73
CA TYR A 56 7.54 -12.50 0.74
C TYR A 56 6.73 -13.65 0.14
N ALA A 57 7.26 -14.88 0.16
CA ALA A 57 6.59 -16.08 -0.34
C ALA A 57 5.61 -16.70 0.69
N ASP A 58 5.71 -16.33 1.96
CA ASP A 58 4.78 -16.77 3.01
C ASP A 58 3.53 -15.88 3.03
N ILE A 59 2.44 -16.39 2.46
CA ILE A 59 1.15 -15.68 2.39
C ILE A 59 0.63 -15.35 3.79
N ASN A 60 0.76 -16.27 4.76
CA ASN A 60 0.18 -16.08 6.08
C ASN A 60 0.91 -14.93 6.78
N TRP A 61 2.25 -14.96 6.75
CA TRP A 61 3.09 -13.88 7.27
C TRP A 61 2.77 -12.53 6.61
N PHE A 62 2.61 -12.52 5.27
CA PHE A 62 2.31 -11.30 4.55
C PHE A 62 0.89 -10.78 4.83
N SER A 63 -0.09 -11.66 4.97
CA SER A 63 -1.51 -11.32 5.17
C SER A 63 -1.84 -10.78 6.56
N GLU A 64 -1.00 -11.07 7.55
CA GLU A 64 -1.15 -10.57 8.92
C GLU A 64 -0.66 -9.13 9.08
N ARG A 65 -0.09 -8.53 8.03
CA ARG A 65 0.60 -7.25 8.06
C ARG A 65 -0.09 -6.24 7.15
N ALA A 66 -0.22 -5.01 7.63
CA ALA A 66 -0.83 -3.92 6.87
C ALA A 66 -0.25 -2.57 7.30
N ILE A 67 0.04 -1.72 6.33
CA ILE A 67 0.35 -0.31 6.58
C ILE A 67 -0.84 0.53 6.14
N LEU A 68 -1.43 1.25 7.09
CA LEU A 68 -2.49 2.21 6.83
C LEU A 68 -1.91 3.62 6.72
N ALA A 69 -2.33 4.37 5.71
CA ALA A 69 -2.00 5.78 5.55
C ALA A 69 -3.26 6.60 5.26
N SER A 70 -3.28 7.84 5.69
CA SER A 70 -4.43 8.74 5.56
C SER A 70 -4.63 9.30 4.15
N LYS A 71 -3.61 9.20 3.29
CA LYS A 71 -3.62 9.75 1.92
C LYS A 71 -3.17 8.69 0.92
N ASN A 72 -3.88 8.58 -0.20
CA ASN A 72 -3.55 7.65 -1.29
C ASN A 72 -2.15 7.88 -1.87
N VAL A 73 -1.68 9.13 -1.92
CA VAL A 73 -0.31 9.45 -2.36
C VAL A 73 0.74 8.79 -1.46
N ALA A 74 0.49 8.75 -0.14
CA ALA A 74 1.37 8.07 0.81
C ALA A 74 1.28 6.54 0.68
N VAL A 75 0.05 6.00 0.53
CA VAL A 75 -0.16 4.57 0.26
C VAL A 75 0.64 4.14 -0.97
N ARG A 76 0.57 4.92 -2.07
CA ARG A 76 1.29 4.64 -3.31
C ARG A 76 2.80 4.61 -3.11
N ALA A 77 3.36 5.65 -2.48
CA ALA A 77 4.79 5.71 -2.22
C ALA A 77 5.30 4.54 -1.38
N ILE A 78 4.50 4.05 -0.43
CA ILE A 78 4.82 2.89 0.41
C ILE A 78 4.70 1.59 -0.41
N ASN A 79 3.63 1.43 -1.19
CA ASN A 79 3.42 0.27 -2.06
C ASN A 79 4.53 0.15 -3.11
N ASP A 80 4.91 1.24 -3.76
CA ASP A 80 6.00 1.26 -4.75
C ASP A 80 7.34 0.83 -4.13
N GLN A 81 7.64 1.33 -2.92
CA GLN A 81 8.83 0.92 -2.18
C GLN A 81 8.78 -0.57 -1.80
N LEU A 82 7.64 -1.06 -1.31
CA LEU A 82 7.45 -2.47 -0.94
C LEU A 82 7.63 -3.40 -2.14
N ILE A 83 6.98 -3.08 -3.28
CA ILE A 83 7.08 -3.84 -4.52
C ILE A 83 8.53 -3.84 -5.04
N SER A 84 9.26 -2.73 -4.93
CA SER A 84 10.65 -2.65 -5.40
C SER A 84 11.60 -3.61 -4.66
N ARG A 85 11.29 -3.97 -3.42
CA ARG A 85 12.11 -4.85 -2.56
C ARG A 85 11.76 -6.33 -2.72
N ILE A 86 10.56 -6.66 -3.19
CA ILE A 86 10.16 -8.06 -3.41
C ILE A 86 10.94 -8.63 -4.59
N PRO A 87 11.71 -9.72 -4.46
CA PRO A 87 12.42 -10.34 -5.58
C PRO A 87 11.47 -10.80 -6.70
N GLY A 88 11.91 -10.74 -7.95
CA GLY A 88 11.17 -11.25 -9.11
C GLY A 88 10.93 -10.24 -10.22
N GLU A 89 10.17 -10.65 -11.24
CA GLU A 89 9.83 -9.79 -12.38
C GLU A 89 8.69 -8.82 -12.03
N GLU A 90 8.92 -7.54 -12.27
CA GLU A 90 7.87 -6.53 -12.23
C GLU A 90 7.11 -6.49 -13.56
N ARG A 91 5.79 -6.61 -13.48
CA ARG A 91 4.89 -6.43 -14.61
C ARG A 91 4.20 -5.08 -14.52
N ILE A 92 4.34 -4.30 -15.58
CA ILE A 92 3.74 -2.98 -15.70
C ILE A 92 2.61 -3.05 -16.72
N TYR A 93 1.39 -2.80 -16.27
CA TYR A 93 0.21 -2.69 -17.10
C TYR A 93 -0.12 -1.21 -17.29
N LYS A 94 -0.33 -0.80 -18.53
CA LYS A 94 -0.78 0.56 -18.86
C LYS A 94 -2.21 0.51 -19.33
N SER A 95 -3.07 1.40 -18.82
CA SER A 95 -4.43 1.51 -19.35
C SER A 95 -4.39 1.95 -20.81
N ILE A 96 -5.39 1.50 -21.57
CA ILE A 96 -5.62 1.93 -22.93
C ILE A 96 -6.75 2.96 -22.87
N ASP A 97 -6.36 4.23 -22.79
CA ASP A 97 -7.32 5.32 -22.67
C ASP A 97 -7.65 5.87 -24.07
N TRP A 98 -8.90 5.73 -24.47
CA TRP A 98 -9.41 6.20 -25.76
C TRP A 98 -10.81 6.79 -25.61
N THR A 99 -11.15 7.75 -26.47
CA THR A 99 -12.49 8.31 -26.57
C THR A 99 -13.29 7.58 -27.64
N SER A 100 -14.55 7.28 -27.36
CA SER A 100 -15.43 6.63 -28.34
C SER A 100 -15.71 7.49 -29.56
N ASP A 101 -15.70 8.81 -29.40
CA ASP A 101 -15.81 9.77 -30.49
C ASP A 101 -14.41 10.25 -30.93
N PRO A 102 -14.05 10.11 -32.22
CA PRO A 102 -12.81 10.65 -32.77
C PRO A 102 -12.69 12.18 -32.67
N GLN A 103 -13.80 12.93 -32.61
CA GLN A 103 -13.76 14.38 -32.46
C GLN A 103 -13.35 14.81 -31.04
N ASP A 104 -13.60 13.95 -30.06
CA ASP A 104 -13.25 14.21 -28.66
C ASP A 104 -11.76 14.06 -28.37
N ILE A 105 -10.97 13.53 -29.31
CA ILE A 105 -9.51 13.43 -29.18
C ILE A 105 -8.86 14.81 -28.99
N VAL A 106 -9.47 15.87 -29.58
CA VAL A 106 -9.01 17.26 -29.41
C VAL A 106 -9.33 17.79 -28.02
N ASN A 107 -10.48 17.40 -27.47
CA ASN A 107 -10.97 17.85 -26.16
C ASN A 107 -10.32 17.07 -25.00
N TYR A 108 -10.00 15.80 -25.22
CA TYR A 108 -9.41 14.90 -24.23
C TYR A 108 -8.16 14.23 -24.79
N PRO A 109 -7.03 14.95 -24.83
CA PRO A 109 -5.77 14.38 -25.25
C PRO A 109 -5.41 13.15 -24.41
N ILE A 110 -4.78 12.14 -25.00
CA ILE A 110 -4.32 10.93 -24.30
C ILE A 110 -3.49 11.28 -23.06
N LYS A 111 -2.63 12.31 -23.13
CA LYS A 111 -1.85 12.77 -21.97
C LYS A 111 -2.72 13.24 -20.81
N PHE A 112 -3.85 13.87 -21.10
CA PHE A 112 -4.82 14.28 -20.09
C PHE A 112 -5.52 13.06 -19.50
N LEU A 113 -6.00 12.13 -20.34
CA LEU A 113 -6.63 10.90 -19.87
C LEU A 113 -5.71 10.06 -18.98
N ASN A 114 -4.45 9.87 -19.40
CA ASN A 114 -3.44 9.14 -18.64
C ASN A 114 -3.05 9.84 -17.31
N SER A 115 -3.42 11.11 -17.12
CA SER A 115 -3.19 11.87 -15.88
C SER A 115 -4.35 11.78 -14.89
N LEU A 116 -5.49 11.21 -15.30
CA LEU A 116 -6.65 11.09 -14.45
C LEU A 116 -6.41 10.05 -13.35
N GLU A 117 -6.76 10.42 -12.12
CA GLU A 117 -6.73 9.54 -10.94
C GLU A 117 -8.13 9.49 -10.30
N PRO A 118 -9.15 9.00 -11.02
CA PRO A 118 -10.51 8.93 -10.50
C PRO A 118 -10.58 7.91 -9.34
N ALA A 119 -11.34 8.26 -8.31
CA ALA A 119 -11.53 7.38 -7.16
C ALA A 119 -12.18 6.04 -7.59
N GLY A 120 -11.64 4.93 -7.09
CA GLY A 120 -12.17 3.59 -7.35
C GLY A 120 -11.69 2.94 -8.67
N LEU A 121 -10.81 3.59 -9.43
CA LEU A 121 -10.17 2.98 -10.60
C LEU A 121 -8.63 2.93 -10.44
N PRO A 122 -7.98 1.88 -10.99
CA PRO A 122 -6.52 1.83 -11.09
C PRO A 122 -6.00 3.03 -11.86
N HIS A 123 -4.84 3.55 -11.45
CA HIS A 123 -4.15 4.58 -12.24
C HIS A 123 -3.78 4.04 -13.62
N HIS A 124 -3.45 4.96 -14.53
CA HIS A 124 -2.97 4.62 -15.86
C HIS A 124 -1.83 3.59 -15.84
N ILE A 125 -0.96 3.62 -14.82
CA ILE A 125 0.13 2.65 -14.64
C ILE A 125 -0.17 1.79 -13.41
N LEU A 126 -0.35 0.49 -13.64
CA LEU A 126 -0.46 -0.52 -12.59
C LEU A 126 0.80 -1.38 -12.58
N ARG A 127 1.50 -1.41 -11.43
CA ARG A 127 2.74 -2.18 -11.23
C ARG A 127 2.43 -3.37 -10.34
N LEU A 128 2.78 -4.58 -10.78
CA LEU A 128 2.53 -5.81 -10.05
C LEU A 128 3.81 -6.65 -9.98
N ARG A 129 4.05 -7.28 -8.83
CA ARG A 129 5.01 -8.38 -8.69
C ARG A 129 4.30 -9.64 -8.23
N ASN A 130 4.81 -10.76 -8.71
CA ASN A 130 4.34 -12.06 -8.26
C ASN A 130 5.00 -12.42 -6.94
N LEU A 131 4.20 -12.64 -5.90
CA LEU A 131 4.66 -13.25 -4.65
C LEU A 131 4.92 -14.77 -4.80
N PHE A 132 4.44 -15.36 -5.90
CA PHE A 132 4.56 -16.78 -6.25
C PHE A 132 5.47 -16.95 -7.45
N CYS A 133 6.78 -16.89 -7.24
CA CYS A 133 7.71 -17.52 -8.17
C CYS A 133 9.01 -17.84 -7.45
N SER A 134 9.05 -18.97 -6.73
CA SER A 134 10.33 -19.64 -6.56
C SER A 134 10.83 -20.04 -7.96
N PRO A 135 12.13 -19.88 -8.28
CA PRO A 135 12.71 -20.46 -9.47
C PRO A 135 12.93 -21.96 -9.25
N THR A 136 11.89 -22.70 -8.88
CA THR A 136 11.89 -24.15 -8.96
C THR A 136 11.24 -24.52 -10.27
N LYS A 137 12.07 -24.96 -11.23
CA LYS A 137 11.60 -25.67 -12.42
C LYS A 137 10.84 -26.91 -11.97
N ASP A 138 9.53 -26.83 -11.85
CA ASP A 138 8.71 -28.04 -11.73
C ASP A 138 8.43 -28.59 -13.13
N GLN A 139 8.83 -29.86 -13.31
CA GLN A 139 8.76 -30.62 -14.57
C GLN A 139 7.34 -30.98 -15.03
N LEU A 140 6.28 -30.54 -14.35
CA LEU A 140 4.90 -30.78 -14.77
C LEU A 140 4.18 -29.44 -14.91
N GLY A 141 4.07 -28.97 -16.16
CA GLY A 141 3.43 -27.71 -16.54
C GLY A 141 1.96 -27.62 -16.10
N THR A 142 1.75 -27.29 -14.82
CA THR A 142 0.44 -27.05 -14.24
C THR A 142 0.39 -25.62 -13.76
N LEU A 143 -0.57 -24.87 -14.29
CA LEU A 143 -0.80 -23.45 -14.02
C LEU A 143 -1.18 -23.27 -12.54
N ALA A 144 -0.22 -22.91 -11.69
CA ALA A 144 -0.52 -22.52 -10.31
C ALA A 144 -1.37 -21.24 -10.35
N HIS A 145 -2.49 -21.27 -9.62
CA HIS A 145 -3.43 -20.15 -9.53
C HIS A 145 -2.73 -18.92 -8.92
N CYS A 146 -2.41 -17.93 -9.74
CA CYS A 146 -1.69 -16.73 -9.33
C CYS A 146 -2.60 -15.81 -8.50
N LYS A 147 -2.23 -15.53 -7.24
CA LYS A 147 -2.86 -14.47 -6.44
C LYS A 147 -1.99 -13.22 -6.53
N ALA A 148 -2.41 -12.26 -7.35
CA ALA A 148 -1.78 -10.93 -7.42
C ALA A 148 -2.16 -10.10 -6.18
N LEU A 149 -1.24 -9.25 -5.72
CA LEU A 149 -1.55 -8.19 -4.78
C LEU A 149 -2.51 -7.21 -5.48
N LYS A 150 -3.79 -7.27 -5.13
CA LYS A 150 -4.74 -6.20 -5.42
C LYS A 150 -4.49 -5.10 -4.40
N GLU A 151 -4.14 -3.92 -4.86
CA GLU A 151 -4.23 -2.71 -4.05
C GLU A 151 -5.69 -2.56 -3.62
N ALA A 152 -5.92 -2.62 -2.31
CA ALA A 152 -7.20 -2.28 -1.72
C ALA A 152 -7.31 -0.76 -1.71
N TYR A 153 -8.27 -0.25 -2.48
CA TYR A 153 -8.80 1.10 -2.34
C TYR A 153 -9.68 1.18 -1.09
#